data_AF-A0A8T4ZBZ2-F1
#
_entry.id   AF-A0A8T4ZBZ2-F1
#
_cell.length_a   1.000
_cell.length_b   1.000
_cell.length_c   1.000
_cell.angle_alpha   90.00
_cell.angle_beta   90.00
_cell.angle_gamma   90.00
#
_symmetry.space_group_name_H-M   'P 1'
#
loop_
_entity.id
_entity.type
_entity.pdbx_description
1 polymer ?
#
loop_
_entity_poly.entity_id
_entity_poly.type
_entity_poly.pdbx_seq_one_letter_code
_entity_poly.pdbx_strand_id
1 'polypeptide(L)'
;MKQLIHNGVLIPPRYEAKGLHISVKGRRVRLTSEQEEMAVAFAKKMETDYVKDKVFVKNFFRDFSERLGLKETLNLEDVDFSEITSLLEREKELKMNMSREEKKRIERLRK
;
A
#
# COMPACT_ATOMS: atom_id res chain seq x y z
N MET A 1 36.08 29.34 -7.03
CA MET A 1 34.71 29.01 -7.51
C MET A 1 34.16 27.89 -6.65
N LYS A 2 32.91 27.96 -6.19
CA LYS A 2 32.24 26.85 -5.48
C LYS A 2 31.29 26.15 -6.46
N GLN A 3 31.39 24.83 -6.58
CA GLN A 3 30.51 23.98 -7.39
C GLN A 3 29.97 22.84 -6.54
N LEU A 4 28.76 22.39 -6.86
CA LEU A 4 28.10 21.23 -6.25
C LEU A 4 27.79 20.21 -7.35
N ILE A 5 28.27 18.98 -7.17
CA ILE A 5 28.03 17.85 -8.08
C ILE A 5 27.32 16.77 -7.28
N HIS A 6 26.15 16.32 -7.75
CA HIS A 6 25.39 15.22 -7.14
C HIS A 6 24.69 14.39 -8.23
N ASN A 7 24.36 13.14 -7.92
CA ASN A 7 23.80 12.16 -8.87
C ASN A 7 22.26 12.22 -8.98
N GLY A 8 21.66 13.39 -8.74
CA GLY A 8 20.20 13.53 -8.73
C GLY A 8 19.51 12.80 -7.57
N VAL A 9 18.25 12.45 -7.76
CA VAL A 9 17.39 11.77 -6.77
C VAL A 9 17.05 10.37 -7.29
N LEU A 10 17.13 9.37 -6.41
CA LEU A 10 16.65 8.03 -6.72
C LEU A 10 15.13 7.97 -6.54
N ILE A 11 14.40 7.77 -7.63
CA ILE A 11 12.94 7.62 -7.60
C ILE A 11 12.60 6.13 -7.40
N PRO A 12 11.71 5.76 -6.46
CA PRO A 12 11.29 4.38 -6.30
C PRO A 12 10.61 3.87 -7.58
N PRO A 13 10.66 2.54 -7.85
CA PRO A 13 9.94 1.96 -8.96
C PRO A 13 8.43 2.20 -8.81
N ARG A 14 7.73 2.27 -9.95
CA ARG A 14 6.27 2.40 -9.95
C ARG A 14 5.63 1.16 -9.33
N TYR A 15 4.50 1.35 -8.68
CA TYR A 15 3.71 0.26 -8.16
C TYR A 15 3.22 -0.67 -9.27
N GLU A 16 3.30 -1.97 -9.04
CA GLU A 16 2.82 -3.01 -9.94
C GLU A 16 1.46 -3.52 -9.45
N ALA A 17 0.40 -3.20 -10.20
CA ALA A 17 -0.95 -3.64 -9.88
C ALA A 17 -1.08 -5.17 -10.01
N LYS A 18 -1.64 -5.79 -8.98
CA LYS A 18 -1.94 -7.22 -8.89
C LYS A 18 -3.39 -7.53 -9.24
N GLY A 19 -4.20 -6.50 -9.48
CA GLY A 19 -5.59 -6.63 -9.89
C GLY A 19 -6.50 -6.97 -8.71
N LEU A 20 -6.24 -6.33 -7.57
CA LEU A 20 -6.94 -6.61 -6.32
C LEU A 20 -8.34 -6.01 -6.29
N HIS A 21 -9.19 -6.62 -5.49
CA HIS A 21 -10.53 -6.14 -5.23
C HIS A 21 -10.69 -5.79 -3.75
N ILE A 22 -11.59 -4.85 -3.50
CA ILE A 22 -12.11 -4.55 -2.17
C ILE A 22 -13.63 -4.61 -2.20
N SER A 23 -14.25 -4.86 -1.06
CA SER A 23 -15.70 -4.67 -0.91
C SER A 23 -15.96 -3.30 -0.34
N VAL A 24 -16.76 -2.48 -1.02
CA VAL A 24 -17.20 -1.16 -0.55
C VAL A 24 -18.71 -1.19 -0.37
N LYS A 25 -19.19 -1.04 0.88
CA LYS A 25 -20.61 -1.16 1.25
C LYS A 25 -21.27 -2.42 0.68
N GLY A 26 -20.56 -3.55 0.74
CA GLY A 26 -20.99 -4.85 0.22
C GLY A 26 -20.87 -5.03 -1.29
N ARG A 27 -20.35 -4.05 -2.04
CA ARG A 27 -20.11 -4.15 -3.48
C ARG A 27 -18.65 -4.42 -3.77
N ARG A 28 -18.36 -5.47 -4.53
CA ARG A 28 -17.00 -5.77 -4.98
C ARG A 28 -16.56 -4.76 -6.05
N VAL A 29 -15.46 -4.06 -5.78
CA VAL A 29 -14.86 -3.07 -6.67
C VAL A 29 -13.46 -3.53 -7.05
N ARG A 30 -13.18 -3.55 -8.36
CA ARG A 30 -11.83 -3.78 -8.87
C ARG A 30 -11.05 -2.47 -8.84
N LEU A 31 -9.87 -2.49 -8.23
CA LEU A 31 -9.05 -1.29 -8.07
C LEU A 31 -8.19 -1.01 -9.30
N THR A 32 -7.96 0.28 -9.57
CA THR A 32 -6.90 0.73 -10.48
C THR A 32 -5.53 0.65 -9.79
N SER A 33 -4.43 0.76 -10.54
CA SER A 33 -3.08 0.71 -9.96
C SER A 33 -2.86 1.74 -8.84
N GLU A 34 -3.37 2.96 -9.00
CA GLU A 34 -3.23 4.02 -7.98
C GLU A 34 -4.07 3.71 -6.73
N GLN A 35 -5.32 3.27 -6.92
CA GLN A 35 -6.20 2.93 -5.81
C GLN A 35 -5.70 1.69 -5.04
N GLU A 36 -5.16 0.71 -5.77
CA GLU A 36 -4.57 -0.50 -5.20
C GLU A 36 -3.34 -0.15 -4.36
N GLU A 37 -2.46 0.72 -4.85
CA GLU A 37 -1.32 1.21 -4.08
C GLU A 37 -1.75 1.89 -2.78
N MET A 38 -2.76 2.77 -2.85
CA MET A 38 -3.33 3.43 -1.66
C MET A 38 -3.89 2.43 -0.66
N ALA A 39 -4.68 1.46 -1.13
CA ALA A 39 -5.31 0.45 -0.27
C ALA A 39 -4.28 -0.47 0.38
N VAL A 40 -3.25 -0.88 -0.37
CA VAL A 40 -2.12 -1.68 0.15
C VAL A 40 -1.31 -0.89 1.18
N ALA A 41 -1.07 0.40 0.94
CA ALA A 41 -0.36 1.26 1.89
C ALA A 41 -1.14 1.39 3.21
N PHE A 42 -2.47 1.55 3.14
CA PHE A 42 -3.33 1.60 4.32
C PHE A 42 -3.38 0.26 5.06
N ALA A 43 -3.56 -0.86 4.34
CA ALA A 43 -3.60 -2.20 4.94
C ALA A 43 -2.31 -2.51 5.72
N LYS A 44 -1.14 -2.11 5.22
CA LYS A 44 0.14 -2.23 5.96
C LYS A 44 0.17 -1.41 7.26
N LYS A 45 -0.61 -0.34 7.36
CA LYS A 45 -0.72 0.51 8.56
C LYS A 45 -1.80 0.02 9.53
N MET A 46 -2.69 -0.88 9.11
CA MET A 46 -3.70 -1.47 10.01
C MET A 46 -3.07 -2.29 11.15
N GLU A 47 -1.89 -2.89 10.93
CA GLU A 47 -1.12 -3.60 11.96
C GLU A 47 -0.41 -2.65 12.96
N THR A 48 -0.58 -1.33 12.83
CA THR A 48 0.14 -0.32 13.64
C THR A 48 -0.82 0.56 14.43
N ASP A 49 -0.32 1.23 15.47
CA ASP A 49 -1.14 2.14 16.28
C ASP A 49 -1.72 3.33 15.50
N TYR A 50 -1.22 3.61 14.29
CA TYR A 50 -1.77 4.65 13.42
C TYR A 50 -3.25 4.44 13.10
N VAL A 51 -3.72 3.19 13.02
CA VAL A 51 -5.13 2.92 12.72
C VAL A 51 -6.07 3.31 13.87
N LYS A 52 -5.52 3.48 15.09
CA LYS A 52 -6.27 3.98 16.25
C LYS A 52 -6.46 5.49 16.21
N ASP A 53 -5.64 6.20 15.43
CA ASP A 53 -5.78 7.64 15.22
C ASP A 53 -6.93 7.93 14.27
N LYS A 54 -8.03 8.45 14.84
CA LYS A 54 -9.23 8.82 14.09
C LYS A 54 -8.97 9.88 13.02
N VAL A 55 -8.01 10.79 13.23
CA VAL A 55 -7.65 11.82 12.25
C VAL A 55 -6.95 11.19 11.06
N PHE A 56 -6.02 10.27 11.31
CA PHE A 56 -5.35 9.51 10.24
C PHE A 56 -6.35 8.73 9.39
N VAL A 57 -7.23 7.95 10.04
CA VAL A 57 -8.26 7.16 9.36
C VAL A 57 -9.19 8.06 8.54
N LYS A 58 -9.69 9.15 9.13
CA LYS A 58 -10.59 10.10 8.45
C LYS A 58 -9.93 10.75 7.23
N ASN A 59 -8.68 11.18 7.35
CA ASN A 59 -7.95 11.80 6.24
C ASN A 59 -7.75 10.80 5.10
N PHE A 60 -7.35 9.56 5.41
CA PHE A 60 -7.21 8.52 4.41
C PHE A 60 -8.52 8.27 3.67
N PHE A 61 -9.63 8.04 4.38
CA PHE A 61 -10.88 7.70 3.71
C PHE A 61 -11.51 8.84 2.93
N ARG A 62 -11.26 10.10 3.32
CA ARG A 62 -11.62 11.25 2.49
C ARG A 62 -10.93 11.15 1.12
N ASP A 63 -9.61 11.10 1.12
CA ASP A 63 -8.83 11.10 -0.11
C ASP A 63 -9.08 9.81 -0.93
N PHE A 64 -9.25 8.67 -0.26
CA PHE A 64 -9.56 7.39 -0.89
C PHE A 64 -10.95 7.38 -1.53
N SER A 65 -11.96 7.97 -0.88
CA SER A 65 -13.31 8.07 -1.44
C SER A 65 -13.35 8.95 -2.70
N GLU A 66 -12.59 10.04 -2.72
CA GLU A 66 -12.42 10.90 -3.90
C GLU A 66 -11.77 10.13 -5.06
N ARG A 67 -10.74 9.32 -4.76
CA ARG A 67 -10.05 8.49 -5.75
C ARG A 67 -10.89 7.35 -6.29
N LEU A 68 -11.83 6.84 -5.50
CA LEU A 68 -12.84 5.89 -5.97
C LEU A 68 -13.98 6.57 -6.76
N GLY A 69 -14.02 7.90 -6.83
CA GLY A 69 -15.07 8.65 -7.52
C GLY A 69 -16.41 8.66 -6.75
N LEU A 70 -16.37 8.46 -5.44
CA LEU A 70 -17.55 8.44 -4.59
C LEU A 70 -17.87 9.86 -4.09
N LYS A 71 -19.17 10.18 -4.01
CA LYS A 71 -19.63 11.46 -3.45
C LYS A 71 -19.63 11.47 -1.92
N GLU A 72 -19.65 10.31 -1.31
CA GLU A 72 -19.71 10.14 0.14
C GLU A 72 -18.34 9.73 0.67
N THR A 73 -17.92 10.32 1.80
CA THR A 73 -16.75 9.85 2.52
C THR A 73 -17.03 8.47 3.11
N LEU A 74 -16.15 7.52 2.80
CA LEU A 74 -16.19 6.17 3.36
C LEU A 74 -15.67 6.17 4.80
N ASN A 75 -15.98 5.13 5.55
CA ASN A 75 -15.36 4.84 6.83
C ASN A 75 -14.67 3.47 6.78
N LEU A 76 -13.94 3.15 7.85
CA LEU A 76 -13.28 1.85 7.99
C LEU A 76 -14.25 0.68 7.91
N GLU A 77 -15.47 0.85 8.43
CA GLU A 77 -16.52 -0.18 8.43
C GLU A 77 -17.17 -0.36 7.06
N ASP A 78 -17.07 0.63 6.18
CA ASP A 78 -17.65 0.57 4.84
C ASP A 78 -16.78 -0.23 3.87
N VAL A 79 -15.52 -0.54 4.22
CA VAL A 79 -14.55 -1.14 3.31
C VAL A 79 -13.93 -2.40 3.90
N ASP A 80 -14.06 -3.50 3.16
CA ASP A 80 -13.37 -4.75 3.48
C ASP A 80 -12.04 -4.84 2.71
N PHE A 81 -10.94 -4.90 3.48
CA PHE A 81 -9.57 -5.04 2.99
C PHE A 81 -9.03 -6.49 3.08
N SER A 82 -9.88 -7.48 3.40
CA SER A 82 -9.49 -8.88 3.62
C SER A 82 -8.64 -9.50 2.50
N GLU A 83 -8.99 -9.24 1.23
CA GLU A 83 -8.22 -9.72 0.06
C GLU A 83 -6.78 -9.15 0.06
N ILE A 84 -6.63 -7.88 0.44
CA ILE A 84 -5.34 -7.19 0.48
C ILE A 84 -4.52 -7.66 1.68
N THR A 85 -5.14 -7.77 2.86
CA THR A 85 -4.43 -8.21 4.07
C THR A 85 -3.92 -9.64 3.92
N SER A 86 -4.72 -10.56 3.36
CA SER A 86 -4.30 -11.94 3.11
C SER A 86 -3.09 -12.02 2.18
N LEU A 87 -3.04 -11.17 1.14
CA LEU A 87 -1.88 -11.11 0.26
C LEU A 87 -0.63 -10.56 0.97
N LEU A 88 -0.79 -9.54 1.82
CA LEU A 88 0.33 -8.99 2.57
C LEU A 88 0.90 -9.99 3.58
N GLU A 89 0.05 -10.77 4.23
CA GLU A 89 0.45 -11.86 5.12
C GLU A 89 1.24 -12.92 4.34
N ARG A 90 0.72 -13.37 3.20
CA ARG A 90 1.42 -14.33 2.33
C ARG A 90 2.77 -13.81 1.85
N GLU A 91 2.86 -12.53 1.47
CA GLU A 91 4.14 -11.91 1.10
C GLU A 91 5.13 -11.84 2.27
N LYS A 92 4.63 -11.59 3.49
CA LYS A 92 5.42 -11.52 4.71
C LYS A 92 5.98 -12.91 5.04
N GLU A 93 5.16 -13.95 4.95
CA GLU A 93 5.57 -15.35 5.13
C GLU A 93 6.62 -15.79 4.11
N LEU A 94 6.38 -15.50 2.82
CA LEU A 94 7.35 -15.79 1.75
C LEU A 94 8.69 -15.10 2.02
N LYS A 95 8.66 -13.83 2.46
CA LYS A 95 9.88 -13.08 2.79
C LYS A 95 10.61 -13.64 4.01
N MET A 96 9.88 -14.09 5.02
CA MET A 96 10.48 -14.73 6.19
C MET A 96 11.18 -16.03 5.81
N ASN A 97 10.54 -16.83 4.95
CA ASN A 97 11.02 -18.12 4.47
C ASN A 97 12.09 -18.05 3.36
N MET A 98 12.43 -16.85 2.86
CA MET A 98 13.52 -16.70 1.87
C MET A 98 14.85 -17.21 2.41
N SER A 99 15.59 -17.93 1.55
CA SER A 99 16.91 -18.46 1.87
C SER A 99 17.93 -17.34 2.12
N ARG A 100 19.03 -17.68 2.81
CA ARG A 100 20.14 -16.74 3.04
C ARG A 100 20.79 -16.27 1.73
N GLU A 101 20.78 -17.11 0.70
CA GLU A 101 21.37 -16.80 -0.61
C GLU A 101 20.51 -15.81 -1.41
N GLU A 102 19.19 -15.97 -1.41
CA GLU A 102 18.26 -15.02 -2.03
C GLU A 102 18.28 -13.67 -1.32
N LYS A 103 18.31 -13.66 0.02
CA LYS A 103 18.44 -12.42 0.81
C LYS A 103 19.72 -11.65 0.42
N LYS A 104 20.86 -12.34 0.30
CA LYS A 104 22.14 -11.76 -0.15
C LYS A 104 22.11 -11.27 -1.60
N ARG A 105 21.31 -11.90 -2.47
CA ARG A 105 21.15 -11.48 -3.88
C ARG A 105 20.34 -10.19 -3.96
N ILE A 106 19.23 -10.10 -3.22
CA ILE A 106 18.39 -8.91 -3.14
C ILE A 106 19.17 -7.73 -2.56
N GLU A 107 19.98 -7.95 -1.53
CA GLU A 107 20.83 -6.91 -0.94
C GLU A 107 21.86 -6.36 -1.95
N ARG A 108 22.48 -7.23 -2.76
CA ARG A 108 23.42 -6.81 -3.81
C ARG A 108 22.77 -6.00 -4.93
N LEU A 109 21.50 -6.26 -5.23
CA LEU A 109 20.73 -5.51 -6.24
C LEU A 109 20.25 -4.13 -5.74
N ARG A 110 20.27 -3.89 -4.42
CA ARG A 110 19.88 -2.61 -3.80
C ARG A 110 21.04 -1.63 -3.63
N LYS A 111 22.27 -2.07 -3.84
CA LYS A 111 23.50 -1.25 -3.86
C LYS A 111 23.75 -0.72 -5.26
#